data_AF-A0A356TIP2-F1
#
_entry.id   AF-A0A356TIP2-F1
#
_cell.length_a   1.000
_cell.length_b   1.000
_cell.length_c   1.000
_cell.angle_alpha   90.00
_cell.angle_beta   90.00
_cell.angle_gamma   90.00
#
_symmetry.space_group_name_H-M   'P 1'
#
loop_
_entity.id
_entity.type
_entity.pdbx_description
1 polymer ?
#
loop_
_entity_poly.entity_id
_entity_poly.type
_entity_poly.pdbx_seq_one_letter_code
_entity_poly.pdbx_strand_id
1 'polypeptide(L)'
;MPSGEAERSAPSCPAEAAPDAYVWSSVEVVDVRPERELVGKARIHRTRGARLLVRAPHAAAELEQLARCRAARVSSEGPSDDPLAVPGVEVEVRDARGGLEMRLTSPHRERALELERRAERAKERGRWPPVVSSSGRRRPERL
;
A
#
# COMPACT_ATOMS: atom_id res chain seq x y z
N MET A 1 -7.05 -3.65 -39.00
CA MET A 1 -7.26 -4.23 -37.66
C MET A 1 -6.56 -5.57 -37.64
N PRO A 2 -5.78 -5.97 -36.61
CA PRO A 2 -5.80 -5.53 -35.21
C PRO A 2 -4.46 -4.82 -34.84
N SER A 3 -4.15 -4.30 -33.66
CA SER A 3 -4.81 -4.11 -32.38
C SER A 3 -4.32 -2.76 -31.87
N GLY A 4 -5.23 -1.88 -31.47
CA GLY A 4 -4.90 -0.82 -30.54
C GLY A 4 -4.56 -1.47 -29.21
N GLU A 5 -3.30 -1.83 -29.01
CA GLU A 5 -2.77 -1.98 -27.66
C GLU A 5 -2.74 -0.56 -27.09
N ALA A 6 -3.80 -0.24 -26.35
CA ALA A 6 -3.76 0.80 -25.36
C ALA A 6 -2.55 0.51 -24.49
N GLU A 7 -1.44 1.16 -24.83
CA GLU A 7 -0.30 1.39 -23.97
C GLU A 7 -0.91 1.94 -22.69
N ARG A 8 -1.20 1.06 -21.74
CA ARG A 8 -1.67 1.43 -20.42
C ARG A 8 -0.47 2.13 -19.83
N SER A 9 -0.38 3.44 -20.05
CA SER A 9 0.60 4.29 -19.42
C SER A 9 0.49 3.98 -17.95
N ALA A 10 1.49 3.26 -17.42
CA ALA A 10 1.66 3.17 -15.98
C ALA A 10 1.62 4.61 -15.48
N PRO A 11 0.89 4.91 -14.38
CA PRO A 11 0.83 6.27 -13.86
C PRO A 11 2.24 6.84 -13.83
N SER A 12 2.45 8.03 -14.39
CA SER A 12 3.77 8.67 -14.42
C SER A 12 4.17 8.93 -12.98
N CYS A 13 4.97 8.01 -12.44
CA CYS A 13 5.38 8.03 -11.06
C CYS A 13 6.54 9.00 -10.90
N PRO A 14 6.45 9.98 -9.98
CA PRO A 14 7.56 10.90 -9.74
C PRO A 14 8.81 10.11 -9.32
N ALA A 15 10.00 10.68 -9.53
CA ALA A 15 11.26 10.03 -9.16
C ALA A 15 11.35 9.73 -7.64
N GLU A 16 10.65 10.50 -6.82
CA GLU A 16 10.49 10.28 -5.37
C GLU A 16 9.66 9.02 -5.05
N ALA A 17 8.95 8.51 -6.06
CA ALA A 17 8.29 7.21 -6.04
C ALA A 17 9.23 6.05 -6.51
N ALA A 18 10.54 6.30 -6.62
CA ALA A 18 11.54 5.28 -6.90
C ALA A 18 11.89 4.48 -5.64
N PRO A 19 12.05 3.13 -5.75
CA PRO A 19 12.35 2.21 -4.64
C PRO A 19 13.44 2.70 -3.68
N ASP A 20 14.46 3.38 -4.20
CA ASP A 20 15.67 3.78 -3.47
C ASP A 20 15.59 5.19 -2.86
N ALA A 21 14.64 6.03 -3.30
CA ALA A 21 14.43 7.40 -2.82
C ALA A 21 13.33 7.52 -1.74
N TYR A 22 12.73 6.40 -1.35
CA TYR A 22 11.39 6.42 -0.78
C TYR A 22 11.30 6.89 0.68
N VAL A 23 10.46 7.90 0.86
CA VAL A 23 10.10 8.57 2.11
C VAL A 23 9.15 7.74 3.00
N TRP A 24 8.75 6.52 2.61
CA TRP A 24 7.81 5.68 3.38
C TRP A 24 8.29 5.36 4.79
N SER A 25 9.60 5.27 5.01
CA SER A 25 10.17 5.10 6.35
C SER A 25 9.83 6.24 7.32
N SER A 26 9.48 7.43 6.79
CA SER A 26 9.00 8.58 7.56
C SER A 26 7.49 8.64 7.73
N VAL A 27 6.74 7.72 7.09
CA VAL A 27 5.29 7.62 7.27
C VAL A 27 5.01 6.85 8.55
N GLU A 28 4.49 7.57 9.55
CA GLU A 28 4.06 7.01 10.83
C GLU A 28 2.65 6.42 10.67
N VAL A 29 2.42 5.21 11.19
CA VAL A 29 1.08 4.60 11.20
C VAL A 29 0.50 4.74 12.60
N VAL A 30 -0.46 5.63 12.74
CA VAL A 30 -1.03 6.04 14.04
C VAL A 30 -2.18 5.12 14.45
N ASP A 31 -3.10 4.84 13.53
CA ASP A 31 -4.24 3.96 13.78
C ASP A 31 -4.56 3.13 12.53
N VAL A 32 -5.17 1.97 12.75
CA VAL A 32 -5.64 1.06 11.71
C VAL A 32 -6.99 0.54 12.12
N ARG A 33 -7.94 0.62 11.18
CA ARG A 33 -9.30 0.13 11.34
C ARG A 33 -9.67 -0.75 10.14
N PRO A 34 -10.37 -1.87 10.35
CA PRO A 34 -10.87 -2.68 9.25
C PRO A 34 -11.89 -1.89 8.44
N GLU A 35 -11.73 -1.87 7.12
CA GLU A 35 -12.72 -1.32 6.21
C GLU A 35 -13.78 -2.38 5.94
N ARG A 36 -15.01 -2.16 6.40
CA ARG A 36 -16.09 -3.15 6.32
C ARG A 36 -17.21 -2.67 5.41
N GLU A 37 -17.76 -3.59 4.64
CA GLU A 37 -18.95 -3.39 3.82
C GLU A 37 -20.06 -4.34 4.28
N LEU A 38 -21.28 -3.81 4.31
CA LEU A 38 -22.49 -4.60 4.53
C LEU A 38 -22.84 -5.31 3.22
N VAL A 39 -22.83 -6.64 3.23
CA VAL A 39 -23.15 -7.45 2.05
C VAL A 39 -24.46 -8.19 2.25
N GLY A 40 -25.36 -7.99 1.28
CA GLY A 40 -26.64 -8.68 1.21
C GLY A 40 -27.67 -8.24 2.25
N LYS A 41 -28.85 -8.89 2.20
CA LYS A 41 -29.97 -8.61 3.12
C LYS A 41 -29.69 -9.06 4.56
N ALA A 42 -28.69 -9.90 4.76
CA ALA A 42 -28.34 -10.50 6.06
C ALA A 42 -27.46 -9.63 6.96
N ARG A 43 -27.12 -8.38 6.56
CA ARG A 43 -26.26 -7.46 7.32
C ARG A 43 -24.91 -8.07 7.76
N ILE A 44 -24.36 -8.95 6.93
CA ILE A 44 -23.04 -9.55 7.18
C ILE A 44 -21.99 -8.51 6.82
N HIS A 45 -21.06 -8.25 7.74
CA HIS A 45 -19.94 -7.36 7.51
C HIS A 45 -18.80 -8.13 6.85
N ARG A 46 -18.41 -7.73 5.64
CA ARG A 46 -17.26 -8.27 4.94
C ARG A 46 -16.13 -7.25 4.95
N THR A 47 -14.91 -7.68 5.26
CA THR A 47 -13.74 -6.81 5.11
C THR A 47 -13.48 -6.52 3.63
N ARG A 48 -13.20 -5.26 3.32
CA ARG A 48 -12.72 -4.79 2.01
C ARG A 48 -11.26 -4.36 2.05
N GLY A 49 -10.65 -4.30 3.23
CA GLY A 49 -9.27 -3.88 3.43
C GLY A 49 -9.10 -3.13 4.74
N ALA A 50 -8.36 -2.02 4.72
CA ALA A 50 -8.04 -1.26 5.91
C ALA A 50 -8.08 0.26 5.68
N ARG A 51 -8.44 0.98 6.72
CA ARG A 51 -8.23 2.42 6.86
C ARG A 51 -7.09 2.66 7.83
N LEU A 52 -6.16 3.49 7.44
CA LEU A 52 -4.98 3.87 8.21
C LEU A 52 -5.02 5.37 8.46
N LEU A 53 -4.84 5.78 9.72
CA LEU A 53 -4.46 7.15 10.02
C LEU A 53 -2.94 7.21 10.02
N VAL A 54 -2.38 8.05 9.15
CA VAL A 54 -0.93 8.19 8.99
C VAL A 54 -0.49 9.62 9.22
N ARG A 55 0.75 9.80 9.64
CA ARG A 55 1.45 11.09 9.57
C ARG A 55 2.58 10.96 8.58
N ALA A 56 2.62 11.88 7.63
CA ALA A 56 3.61 11.90 6.58
C ALA A 56 4.06 13.35 6.36
N PRO A 57 5.27 13.57 5.85
CA PRO A 57 5.74 14.91 5.52
C PRO A 57 5.05 15.52 4.28
N HIS A 58 4.24 14.74 3.56
CA HIS A 58 3.60 15.13 2.30
C HIS A 58 2.13 15.51 2.47
N ALA A 59 1.58 16.22 1.48
CA ALA A 59 0.14 16.48 1.38
C ALA A 59 -0.64 15.22 0.93
N ALA A 60 -1.96 15.21 1.14
CA ALA A 60 -2.83 14.08 0.79
C ALA A 60 -2.69 13.65 -0.68
N ALA A 61 -2.72 14.60 -1.62
CA ALA A 61 -2.65 14.33 -3.05
C ALA A 61 -1.29 13.73 -3.47
N GLU A 62 -0.19 14.25 -2.92
CA GLU A 62 1.17 13.73 -3.16
C GLU A 62 1.29 12.30 -2.61
N LEU A 63 0.82 12.08 -1.37
CA LEU A 63 0.86 10.76 -0.75
C LEU A 63 -0.02 9.76 -1.51
N GLU A 64 -1.17 10.17 -2.03
CA GLU A 64 -2.01 9.32 -2.87
C GLU A 64 -1.29 8.88 -4.14
N GLN A 65 -0.66 9.82 -4.85
CA GLN A 65 0.10 9.53 -6.05
C GLN A 65 1.26 8.56 -5.75
N LEU A 66 2.04 8.82 -4.69
CA LEU A 66 3.12 7.95 -4.24
C LEU A 66 2.61 6.54 -3.90
N ALA A 67 1.48 6.43 -3.20
CA ALA A 67 0.89 5.17 -2.79
C ALA A 67 0.43 4.33 -3.99
N ARG A 68 -0.27 4.96 -4.94
CA ARG A 68 -0.72 4.30 -6.18
C ARG A 68 0.45 3.81 -7.02
N CYS A 69 1.50 4.62 -7.12
CA CYS A 69 2.73 4.27 -7.80
C CYS A 69 3.43 3.05 -7.19
N ARG A 70 3.49 3.01 -5.87
CA ARG A 70 4.04 1.88 -5.13
C ARG A 70 3.22 0.62 -5.33
N ALA A 71 1.89 0.71 -5.22
CA ALA A 71 0.98 -0.41 -5.44
C ALA A 71 1.14 -1.03 -6.84
N ALA A 72 1.32 -0.20 -7.87
CA ALA A 72 1.54 -0.69 -9.24
C ALA A 72 2.90 -1.40 -9.42
N ARG A 73 3.94 -0.98 -8.68
CA ARG A 73 5.31 -1.50 -8.84
C ARG A 73 5.59 -2.77 -8.04
N VAL A 74 5.12 -2.86 -6.78
CA VAL A 74 5.53 -3.96 -5.89
C VAL A 74 4.84 -5.29 -6.24
N SER A 75 3.86 -5.30 -7.15
CA SER A 75 3.24 -6.53 -7.67
C SER A 75 4.24 -7.51 -8.35
N SER A 76 5.51 -7.14 -8.53
CA SER A 76 6.56 -7.97 -9.14
C SER A 76 7.70 -8.42 -8.19
N GLU A 77 7.72 -8.00 -6.93
CA GLU A 77 8.81 -8.33 -5.99
C GLU A 77 8.36 -9.31 -4.89
N GLY A 78 9.32 -10.00 -4.25
CA GLY A 78 9.11 -11.12 -3.32
C GLY A 78 8.27 -10.82 -2.06
N PRO A 79 8.25 -11.72 -1.07
CA PRO A 79 7.40 -11.55 0.12
C PRO A 79 7.74 -10.23 0.84
N SER A 80 6.73 -9.37 0.94
CA SER A 80 6.83 -8.03 1.52
C SER A 80 5.77 -7.84 2.61
N ASP A 81 6.15 -7.18 3.70
CA ASP A 81 5.23 -6.79 4.78
C ASP A 81 4.42 -5.53 4.44
N ASP A 82 4.73 -4.88 3.33
CA ASP A 82 4.09 -3.65 2.89
C ASP A 82 2.61 -3.86 2.51
N PRO A 83 1.67 -3.11 3.12
CA PRO A 83 0.26 -3.14 2.71
C PRO A 83 0.06 -2.82 1.23
N LEU A 84 0.85 -1.90 0.66
CA LEU A 84 0.74 -1.53 -0.76
C LEU A 84 1.28 -2.60 -1.71
N ALA A 85 2.02 -3.58 -1.19
CA ALA A 85 2.54 -4.71 -1.95
C ALA A 85 1.50 -5.83 -2.18
N VAL A 86 0.22 -5.60 -1.83
CA VAL A 86 -0.85 -6.54 -2.13
C VAL A 86 -1.36 -6.28 -3.55
N PRO A 87 -1.33 -7.28 -4.46
CA PRO A 87 -1.77 -7.09 -5.84
C PRO A 87 -3.23 -6.63 -5.95
N GLY A 88 -3.48 -5.66 -6.83
CA GLY A 88 -4.81 -5.12 -7.08
C GLY A 88 -5.39 -4.32 -5.90
N VAL A 89 -4.53 -3.70 -5.09
CA VAL A 89 -4.95 -2.73 -4.07
C VAL A 89 -5.37 -1.42 -4.72
N GLU A 90 -6.51 -0.91 -4.28
CA GLU A 90 -7.00 0.42 -4.57
C GLU A 90 -6.60 1.35 -3.42
N VAL A 91 -6.16 2.56 -3.76
CA VAL A 91 -5.68 3.54 -2.78
C VAL A 91 -6.43 4.85 -2.93
N GLU A 92 -6.95 5.33 -1.80
CA GLU A 92 -7.55 6.64 -1.61
C GLU A 92 -6.86 7.31 -0.42
N VAL A 93 -6.45 8.57 -0.54
CA VAL A 93 -5.86 9.34 0.57
C VAL A 93 -6.61 10.65 0.71
N ARG A 94 -6.90 11.05 1.95
CA ARG A 94 -7.60 12.29 2.26
C ARG A 94 -7.05 12.95 3.51
N ASP A 95 -7.20 14.26 3.62
CA ASP A 95 -6.90 14.98 4.84
C ASP A 95 -7.86 14.55 5.97
N ALA A 96 -7.32 14.36 7.16
CA ALA A 96 -8.07 14.02 8.36
C ALA A 96 -7.57 14.84 9.56
N ARG A 97 -8.37 14.92 10.63
CA ARG A 97 -7.92 15.60 11.86
C ARG A 97 -6.76 14.81 12.47
N GLY A 98 -5.56 15.41 12.50
CA GLY A 98 -4.38 14.83 13.12
C GLY A 98 -3.46 14.03 12.18
N GLY A 99 -3.68 14.10 10.86
CA GLY A 99 -2.83 13.48 9.85
C GLY A 99 -3.55 13.28 8.51
N LEU A 100 -3.13 12.28 7.77
CA LEU A 100 -3.78 11.84 6.54
C LEU A 100 -4.47 10.51 6.79
N GLU A 101 -5.67 10.34 6.23
CA GLU A 101 -6.31 9.03 6.20
C GLU A 101 -6.04 8.36 4.86
N MET A 102 -5.48 7.16 4.92
CA MET A 102 -5.24 6.30 3.78
C MET A 102 -6.18 5.10 3.83
N ARG A 103 -6.95 4.91 2.77
CA ARG A 103 -7.86 3.78 2.62
C ARG A 103 -7.29 2.84 1.57
N LEU A 104 -7.05 1.61 1.97
CA LEU A 104 -6.52 0.53 1.13
C LEU A 104 -7.60 -0.53 0.97
N THR A 105 -8.09 -0.72 -0.25
CA THR A 105 -9.17 -1.68 -0.53
C THR A 105 -8.77 -2.70 -1.60
N SER A 106 -9.44 -3.84 -1.60
CA SER A 106 -9.36 -4.80 -2.70
C SER A 106 -10.71 -5.46 -2.93
N PRO A 107 -11.11 -5.70 -4.21
CA PRO A 107 -12.32 -6.45 -4.51
C PRO A 107 -12.22 -7.94 -4.13
N HIS A 108 -11.00 -8.46 -3.97
CA HIS A 108 -10.74 -9.86 -3.62
C HIS A 108 -10.69 -10.05 -2.11
N ARG A 109 -11.51 -10.97 -1.56
CA ARG A 109 -11.61 -11.20 -0.11
C ARG A 109 -10.27 -11.52 0.55
N GLU A 110 -9.48 -12.39 -0.07
CA GLU A 110 -8.20 -12.82 0.49
C GLU A 110 -7.20 -11.67 0.55
N ARG A 111 -7.21 -10.81 -0.47
CA ARG A 111 -6.39 -9.60 -0.55
C ARG A 111 -6.83 -8.54 0.45
N ALA A 112 -8.15 -8.36 0.62
CA ALA A 112 -8.70 -7.50 1.66
C ALA A 112 -8.26 -7.93 3.07
N LEU A 113 -8.33 -9.24 3.37
CA LEU A 113 -7.84 -9.79 4.63
C LEU A 113 -6.31 -9.66 4.78
N GLU A 114 -5.58 -9.81 3.69
CA GLU A 114 -4.13 -9.63 3.67
C GLU A 114 -3.72 -8.16 3.91
N LEU A 115 -4.44 -7.21 3.32
CA LEU A 115 -4.28 -5.77 3.56
C LEU A 115 -4.48 -5.44 5.02
N GLU A 116 -5.56 -5.94 5.63
CA GLU A 116 -5.86 -5.74 7.06
C GLU A 116 -4.71 -6.25 7.94
N ARG A 117 -4.27 -7.50 7.72
CA ARG A 117 -3.15 -8.09 8.49
C ARG A 117 -1.84 -7.32 8.31
N ARG A 118 -1.53 -6.85 7.10
CA ARG A 118 -0.29 -6.10 6.83
C ARG A 118 -0.36 -4.69 7.43
N ALA A 119 -1.52 -4.04 7.36
CA ALA A 119 -1.75 -2.74 8.00
C ALA A 119 -1.62 -2.82 9.52
N GLU A 120 -2.18 -3.86 10.15
CA GLU A 120 -2.02 -4.09 11.59
C GLU A 120 -0.55 -4.26 11.99
N ARG A 121 0.23 -5.04 11.23
CA ARG A 121 1.69 -5.16 11.47
C ARG A 121 2.42 -3.83 11.28
N ALA A 122 2.02 -3.00 10.33
CA ALA A 122 2.58 -1.66 10.16
C ALA A 122 2.29 -0.76 11.38
N LYS A 123 1.07 -0.85 11.95
CA LYS A 123 0.71 -0.17 13.19
C LYS A 123 1.52 -0.65 14.39
N GLU A 124 1.70 -1.96 14.56
CA GLU A 124 2.51 -2.52 15.66
C GLU A 124 3.96 -2.01 15.63
N ARG A 125 4.49 -1.73 14.43
CA ARG A 125 5.81 -1.13 14.25
C ARG A 125 5.84 0.39 14.48
N GLY A 126 4.67 1.04 14.51
CA GLY A 126 4.46 2.49 14.58
C GLY A 126 4.88 3.24 13.31
N ARG A 127 5.31 2.53 12.26
CA ARG A 127 5.87 3.11 11.04
C ARG A 127 5.63 2.20 9.86
N TRP A 128 5.59 2.78 8.66
CA TRP A 128 5.48 2.01 7.44
C TRP A 128 6.67 1.04 7.31
N PRO A 129 6.44 -0.22 6.92
CA PRO A 129 7.53 -1.18 6.74
C PRO A 129 8.52 -0.70 5.69
N PRO A 130 9.84 -0.83 5.94
CA PRO A 130 10.85 -0.50 4.95
C PRO A 130 10.76 -1.44 3.74
N VAL A 131 11.23 -0.97 2.58
CA VAL A 131 11.41 -1.85 1.42
C VAL A 131 12.54 -2.82 1.75
N VAL A 132 12.20 -4.08 1.98
CA VAL A 132 13.19 -5.17 1.98
C VAL A 132 13.17 -5.76 0.58
N SER A 133 13.98 -5.22 -0.33
CA SER A 133 14.28 -5.92 -1.57
C SER A 133 15.01 -7.21 -1.18
N SER A 134 14.41 -8.35 -1.46
CA SER A 134 14.97 -9.69 -1.21
C SER A 134 16.25 -10.02 -2.01
N SER A 135 16.89 -9.02 -2.63
CA SER A 135 18.15 -9.13 -3.37
C SER A 135 19.39 -9.24 -2.48
N GLY A 136 19.24 -9.17 -1.16
CA GLY A 136 20.32 -9.39 -0.19
C GLY A 136 20.63 -10.86 0.12
N ARG A 137 20.73 -11.77 -0.87
CA ARG A 137 21.50 -13.00 -0.63
C ARG A 137 22.95 -12.59 -0.48
N ARG A 138 23.44 -12.62 0.76
CA ARG A 138 24.86 -12.47 1.11
C ARG A 138 25.71 -13.24 0.10
N ARG A 139 26.59 -12.55 -0.64
CA ARG A 139 27.78 -13.21 -1.15
C ARG A 139 28.55 -13.72 0.07
N PRO A 140 28.91 -15.01 0.15
CA PRO A 140 29.89 -15.42 1.13
C PRO A 140 31.20 -14.72 0.76
N GLU A 141 31.69 -13.87 1.66
CA GLU A 141 33.08 -13.42 1.61
C GLU A 141 33.94 -14.68 1.68
N ARG A 142 34.65 -14.97 0.58
CA ARG A 142 35.72 -15.95 0.59
C ARG A 142 36.86 -15.35 1.41
N LEU A 143 37.18 -16.00 2.53
CA LEU A 143 38.50 -15.99 3.14
C LEU A 143 38.98 -17.44 3.19
#